data_AF-A0A2U1WM81-F1
#
_entry.id   AF-A0A2U1WM81-F1
#
_cell.length_a   1.000
_cell.length_b   1.000
_cell.length_c   1.000
_cell.angle_alpha   90.00
_cell.angle_beta   90.00
_cell.angle_gamma   90.00
#
_symmetry.space_group_name_H-M   'P 1'
#
loop_
_entity.id
_entity.type
_entity.pdbx_description
1 polymer ?
#
loop_
_entity_poly.entity_id
_entity_poly.type
_entity_poly.pdbx_seq_one_letter_code
_entity_poly.pdbx_strand_id
1 'polypeptide(L)'
;MRALTIALATAAAVSLSTAAFADEFLALCDAAQNPQNAKVCKCAAGKLAGADRAAAFEAAKAMKAAMASGKPEDANAVTTKHAKGLEILRTAQATCL
;
A
#
# COMPACT_ATOMS: atom_id res chain seq x y z
N MET A 1 31.90 -15.33 -21.23
CA MET A 1 30.74 -15.59 -20.35
C MET A 1 31.20 -15.46 -18.91
N ARG A 2 31.07 -14.28 -18.29
CA ARG A 2 31.39 -14.06 -16.88
C ARG A 2 30.07 -14.07 -16.11
N ALA A 3 29.96 -15.05 -15.22
CA ALA A 3 28.80 -15.35 -14.42
C ALA A 3 28.36 -14.14 -13.58
N LEU A 4 27.15 -13.66 -13.82
CA LEU A 4 26.41 -12.78 -12.93
C LEU A 4 25.75 -13.65 -11.86
N THR A 5 26.52 -14.00 -10.84
CA THR A 5 25.98 -14.39 -9.53
C THR A 5 25.32 -13.17 -8.89
N ILE A 6 24.07 -12.90 -9.28
CA ILE A 6 23.15 -12.08 -8.47
C ILE A 6 22.42 -13.06 -7.55
N ALA A 7 23.14 -13.51 -6.52
CA ALA A 7 22.52 -13.97 -5.31
C ALA A 7 22.41 -12.76 -4.39
N LEU A 8 21.24 -12.11 -4.32
CA LEU A 8 20.76 -11.47 -3.08
C LEU A 8 19.35 -10.88 -3.25
N ALA A 9 18.47 -11.28 -2.32
CA ALA A 9 17.44 -10.44 -1.73
C ALA A 9 16.05 -10.30 -2.40
N THR A 10 15.44 -11.37 -2.93
CA THR A 10 13.97 -11.35 -3.18
C THR A 10 13.15 -12.26 -2.25
N ALA A 11 13.79 -13.04 -1.39
CA ALA A 11 13.08 -13.97 -0.49
C ALA A 11 12.77 -13.40 0.92
N ALA A 12 13.21 -12.18 1.25
CA ALA A 12 13.00 -11.58 2.58
C ALA A 12 11.69 -10.78 2.71
N ALA A 13 10.91 -10.65 1.65
CA ALA A 13 9.71 -9.78 1.65
C ALA A 13 8.40 -10.50 2.03
N VAL A 14 8.40 -11.81 2.28
CA VAL A 14 7.16 -12.59 2.44
C VAL A 14 6.70 -12.73 3.90
N SER A 15 7.44 -12.16 4.86
CA SER A 15 7.15 -12.31 6.29
C SER A 15 6.71 -11.02 6.98
N LEU A 16 6.11 -10.07 6.24
CA LEU A 16 5.30 -9.04 6.91
C LEU A 16 4.03 -9.74 7.39
N SER A 17 4.04 -10.13 8.67
CA SER A 17 2.92 -10.71 9.39
C SER A 17 1.62 -10.04 8.98
N THR A 18 0.59 -10.83 8.67
CA THR A 18 -0.65 -10.30 8.13
C THR A 18 -1.32 -9.27 9.06
N ALA A 19 -1.02 -9.33 10.35
CA ALA A 19 -1.38 -8.34 11.36
C ALA A 19 -0.57 -7.03 11.24
N ALA A 20 0.75 -7.11 11.12
CA ALA A 20 1.63 -5.93 11.08
C ALA A 20 1.31 -4.99 9.90
N PHE A 21 1.06 -5.54 8.71
CA PHE A 21 0.62 -4.67 7.61
C PHE A 21 -0.80 -4.14 7.83
N ALA A 22 -1.70 -4.85 8.53
CA ALA A 22 -3.04 -4.32 8.75
C ALA A 22 -2.99 -3.10 9.68
N ASP A 23 -2.18 -3.15 10.73
CA ASP A 23 -1.95 -2.01 11.63
C ASP A 23 -1.25 -0.84 10.94
N GLU A 24 -0.17 -1.09 10.17
CA GLU A 24 0.50 -0.02 9.42
C GLU A 24 -0.39 0.56 8.31
N PHE A 25 -1.16 -0.27 7.62
CA PHE A 25 -2.09 0.17 6.59
C PHE A 25 -3.23 1.02 7.19
N LEU A 26 -3.73 0.65 8.38
CA LEU A 26 -4.68 1.46 9.14
C LEU A 26 -4.10 2.83 9.52
N ALA A 27 -2.82 2.89 9.90
CA ALA A 27 -2.13 4.16 10.15
C ALA A 27 -1.96 4.99 8.87
N LEU A 28 -1.82 4.36 7.71
CA LEU A 28 -1.74 5.03 6.41
C LEU A 28 -3.09 5.62 5.97
N CYS A 29 -4.20 4.99 6.35
CA CYS A 29 -5.56 5.40 5.98
C CYS A 29 -6.11 6.63 6.73
N ASP A 30 -5.30 7.28 7.57
CA ASP A 30 -5.75 8.37 8.44
C ASP A 30 -7.03 7.99 9.21
N ALA A 31 -7.11 6.73 9.65
CA ALA A 31 -8.27 6.14 10.33
C ALA A 31 -8.71 6.92 11.58
N ALA A 32 -7.84 7.79 12.11
CA ALA A 32 -8.11 8.70 13.21
C ALA A 32 -9.11 9.83 12.85
N GLN A 33 -9.25 10.19 11.57
CA GLN A 33 -10.12 11.31 11.17
C GLN A 33 -11.56 10.90 10.83
N ASN A 34 -11.82 9.62 10.53
CA ASN A 34 -13.18 9.15 10.27
C ASN A 34 -13.35 7.65 10.61
N PRO A 35 -14.24 7.28 11.56
CA PRO A 35 -14.45 5.88 11.97
C PRO A 35 -15.03 5.00 10.86
N GLN A 36 -15.73 5.59 9.88
CA GLN A 36 -16.19 4.88 8.69
C GLN A 36 -15.00 4.48 7.80
N ASN A 37 -14.04 5.39 7.59
CA ASN A 37 -12.82 5.11 6.84
C ASN A 37 -11.96 4.04 7.52
N ALA A 38 -11.91 4.03 8.86
CA ALA A 38 -11.21 3.00 9.62
C ALA A 38 -11.77 1.59 9.33
N LYS A 39 -13.10 1.43 9.27
CA LYS A 39 -13.75 0.16 8.92
C LYS A 39 -13.44 -0.27 7.50
N VAL A 40 -13.59 0.65 6.54
CA VAL A 40 -13.33 0.38 5.12
C VAL A 40 -11.86 -0.03 4.92
N CYS A 41 -10.92 0.68 5.53
CA CYS A 41 -9.50 0.33 5.43
C CYS A 41 -9.13 -0.98 6.12
N LYS A 42 -9.74 -1.30 7.27
CA LYS A 42 -9.54 -2.62 7.91
C LYS A 42 -10.04 -3.75 7.02
N CYS A 43 -11.21 -3.58 6.41
CA CYS A 43 -11.77 -4.55 5.49
C CYS A 43 -10.91 -4.70 4.22
N ALA A 44 -10.46 -3.59 3.64
CA ALA A 44 -9.58 -3.59 2.47
C ALA A 44 -8.25 -4.29 2.78
N ALA A 45 -7.61 -3.98 3.92
CA ALA A 45 -6.38 -4.64 4.37
C ALA A 45 -6.54 -6.15 4.54
N GLY A 46 -7.71 -6.61 5.00
CA GLY A 46 -8.04 -8.03 5.13
C GLY A 46 -8.26 -8.75 3.79
N LYS A 47 -8.68 -8.02 2.74
CA LYS A 47 -8.85 -8.56 1.38
C LYS A 47 -7.56 -8.58 0.56
N LEU A 48 -6.56 -7.81 0.96
CA LEU A 48 -5.27 -7.73 0.27
C LEU A 48 -4.35 -8.90 0.66
N ALA A 49 -3.90 -9.65 -0.35
CA ALA A 49 -3.01 -10.80 -0.18
C ALA A 49 -1.82 -10.75 -1.16
N GLY A 50 -0.74 -11.47 -0.84
CA GLY A 50 0.39 -11.69 -1.74
C GLY A 50 0.97 -10.41 -2.35
N ALA A 51 1.15 -10.40 -3.67
CA ALA A 51 1.73 -9.27 -4.41
C ALA A 51 0.84 -8.03 -4.40
N ASP A 52 -0.49 -8.20 -4.35
CA ASP A 52 -1.45 -7.09 -4.34
C ASP A 52 -1.36 -6.31 -3.02
N ARG A 53 -1.07 -7.03 -1.92
CA ARG A 53 -0.79 -6.45 -0.61
C ARG A 53 0.41 -5.51 -0.65
N ALA A 54 1.54 -5.95 -1.21
CA ALA A 54 2.75 -5.14 -1.30
C ALA A 54 2.54 -3.91 -2.21
N ALA A 55 1.90 -4.10 -3.38
CA ALA A 55 1.62 -3.01 -4.31
C ALA A 55 0.69 -1.95 -3.71
N ALA A 56 -0.37 -2.38 -3.01
CA ALA A 56 -1.29 -1.50 -2.31
C ALA A 56 -0.65 -0.76 -1.13
N PHE A 57 0.23 -1.43 -0.37
CA PHE A 57 0.97 -0.80 0.73
C PHE A 57 1.87 0.33 0.26
N GLU A 58 2.71 0.03 -0.73
CA GLU A 58 3.66 0.99 -1.29
C GLU A 58 2.95 2.18 -1.91
N ALA A 59 1.83 1.94 -2.60
CA ALA A 59 0.97 3.00 -3.12
C ALA A 59 0.41 3.91 -2.02
N ALA A 60 -0.15 3.33 -0.94
CA ALA A 60 -0.71 4.08 0.17
C ALA A 60 0.36 4.90 0.91
N LYS A 61 1.55 4.32 1.12
CA LYS A 61 2.69 4.99 1.75
C LYS A 61 3.20 6.15 0.90
N ALA A 62 3.37 5.94 -0.39
CA ALA A 62 3.81 6.97 -1.32
C ALA A 62 2.78 8.11 -1.41
N MET A 63 1.49 7.81 -1.44
CA MET A 63 0.44 8.84 -1.45
C MET A 63 0.42 9.64 -0.16
N LYS A 64 0.57 9.00 1.00
CA LYS A 64 0.65 9.71 2.28
C LYS A 64 1.88 10.62 2.34
N ALA A 65 3.03 10.14 1.87
CA ALA A 65 4.25 10.93 1.79
C ALA A 65 4.08 12.14 0.84
N ALA A 66 3.43 11.95 -0.31
CA ALA A 66 3.11 13.03 -1.25
C ALA A 66 2.11 14.03 -0.69
N MET A 67 1.09 13.59 0.05
CA MET A 67 0.17 14.51 0.73
C MET A 67 0.88 15.29 1.85
N ALA A 68 1.81 14.64 2.57
CA ALA A 68 2.63 15.30 3.59
C ALA A 68 3.64 16.31 3.01
N SER A 69 4.06 16.15 1.75
CA SER A 69 4.92 17.14 1.08
C SER A 69 4.17 18.44 0.75
N GLY A 70 2.84 18.40 0.73
CA GLY A 70 1.98 19.55 0.41
C GLY A 70 2.05 19.98 -1.06
N LYS A 71 2.76 19.23 -1.91
CA LYS A 71 2.91 19.55 -3.33
C LYS A 71 2.03 18.65 -4.20
N PRO A 72 1.08 19.21 -4.97
CA PRO A 72 0.17 18.43 -5.80
C PRO A 72 0.88 17.67 -6.92
N GLU A 73 2.04 18.15 -7.38
CA GLU A 73 2.88 17.48 -8.39
C GLU A 73 3.43 16.13 -7.90
N ASP A 74 3.75 16.00 -6.61
CA ASP A 74 4.22 14.74 -6.01
C ASP A 74 3.09 13.71 -5.96
N ALA A 75 1.87 14.16 -5.65
CA ALA A 75 0.69 13.29 -5.63
C ALA A 75 0.39 12.75 -7.03
N ASN A 76 0.55 13.58 -8.07
CA ASN A 76 0.36 13.15 -9.46
C ASN A 76 1.45 12.16 -9.92
N ALA A 77 2.71 12.40 -9.53
CA ALA A 77 3.82 11.50 -9.80
C ALA A 77 3.60 10.12 -9.14
N VAL A 78 3.13 10.10 -7.89
CA VAL A 78 2.76 8.87 -7.20
C VAL A 78 1.56 8.18 -7.86
N THR A 79 0.53 8.94 -8.23
CA THR A 79 -0.66 8.39 -8.91
C THR A 79 -0.29 7.66 -10.19
N THR A 80 0.68 8.20 -10.94
CA THR A 80 1.18 7.59 -12.18
C THR A 80 2.08 6.38 -11.89
N LYS A 81 3.04 6.51 -10.96
CA LYS A 81 4.04 5.48 -10.66
C LYS A 81 3.43 4.27 -9.92
N HIS A 82 2.40 4.48 -9.12
CA HIS A 82 1.76 3.46 -8.30
C HIS A 82 0.30 3.20 -8.72
N ALA A 83 -0.07 3.53 -9.96
CA ALA A 83 -1.43 3.43 -10.50
C ALA A 83 -2.09 2.07 -10.20
N LYS A 84 -1.38 0.96 -10.46
CA LYS A 84 -1.88 -0.39 -10.21
C LYS A 84 -2.15 -0.66 -8.72
N GLY A 85 -1.25 -0.22 -7.85
CA GLY A 85 -1.43 -0.36 -6.39
C GLY A 85 -2.62 0.46 -5.88
N LEU A 86 -2.84 1.66 -6.43
CA LEU A 86 -3.98 2.51 -6.12
C LEU A 86 -5.31 1.95 -6.64
N GLU A 87 -5.30 1.32 -7.81
CA GLU A 87 -6.47 0.66 -8.38
C GLU A 87 -6.88 -0.56 -7.55
N ILE A 88 -5.91 -1.40 -7.16
CA ILE A 88 -6.11 -2.51 -6.23
C ILE A 88 -6.70 -1.99 -4.92
N LEU A 89 -6.15 -0.87 -4.39
CA LEU A 89 -6.64 -0.27 -3.16
C LEU A 89 -8.07 0.22 -3.25
N ARG A 90 -8.39 0.96 -4.33
CA ARG A 90 -9.77 1.41 -4.60
C ARG A 90 -10.72 0.24 -4.73
N THR A 91 -10.32 -0.82 -5.42
CA THR A 91 -11.15 -2.01 -5.62
C THR A 91 -11.41 -2.70 -4.28
N ALA A 92 -10.37 -2.88 -3.46
CA ALA A 92 -10.52 -3.45 -2.13
C ALA A 92 -11.42 -2.58 -1.24
N GLN A 93 -11.24 -1.26 -1.24
CA GLN A 93 -12.10 -0.32 -0.50
C GLN A 93 -13.55 -0.32 -1.01
N ALA A 94 -13.77 -0.39 -2.33
CA ALA A 94 -15.11 -0.43 -2.94
C ALA A 94 -15.90 -1.67 -2.54
N THR A 95 -15.23 -2.82 -2.36
CA THR A 95 -15.88 -4.03 -1.82
C THR A 95 -16.17 -4.00 -0.32
N CYS A 96 -15.81 -2.90 0.35
CA CYS A 96 -15.89 -2.72 1.79
C CYS A 96 -16.71 -1.47 2.20
N LEU A 97 -17.23 -0.72 1.22
CA LEU A 97 -18.15 0.42 1.41
C LEU A 97 -19.59 -0.05 1.59
#